data_AF-A0A7C9AMU4-F1
#
_entry.id   AF-A0A7C9AMU4-F1
#
_cell.length_a   1.000
_cell.length_b   1.000
_cell.length_c   1.000
_cell.angle_alpha   90.00
_cell.angle_beta   90.00
_cell.angle_gamma   90.00
#
_symmetry.space_group_name_H-M   'P 1'
#
loop_
_entity.id
_entity.type
_entity.pdbx_description
1 polymer ?
#
loop_
_entity_poly.entity_id
_entity_poly.type
_entity_poly.pdbx_seq_one_letter_code
_entity_poly.pdbx_strand_id
1 'polypeptide(L)'
;VKQSTYAFHLQVSLCHMACQVGKGDGGVEEVTFLYRLTPGACPKSYGVNVAKLAGIPDSVLLKAAAKSREFEAVYGRRREASTNCTIAWEEEVVRFMQDLAGVVAETSSQAMVSNKSITSLCELQHKARILLKQC
;
A
#
# COMPACT_ATOMS: atom_id res chain seq x y z
N VAL A 1 14.42 7.45 -1.00
CA VAL A 1 14.12 7.27 0.44
C VAL A 1 13.19 6.07 0.59
N LYS A 2 13.41 5.26 1.63
CA LYS A 2 13.05 3.84 1.85
C LYS A 2 11.54 3.53 1.99
N GLN A 3 10.70 3.81 1.00
CA GLN A 3 9.24 3.51 1.13
C GLN A 3 8.90 2.01 1.04
N SER A 4 9.69 1.20 0.32
CA SER A 4 9.39 -0.22 0.09
C SER A 4 9.65 -1.13 1.30
N THR A 5 10.52 -0.75 2.25
CA THR A 5 10.88 -1.62 3.38
C THR A 5 9.76 -1.79 4.40
N TYR A 6 8.85 -0.81 4.51
CA TYR A 6 7.79 -0.81 5.52
C TYR A 6 6.41 -1.11 4.94
N ALA A 7 6.32 -1.43 3.65
CA ALA A 7 5.05 -1.67 2.97
C ALA A 7 4.29 -2.90 3.50
N PHE A 8 4.97 -3.80 4.22
CA PHE A 8 4.42 -5.06 4.74
C PHE A 8 4.27 -5.10 6.27
N HIS A 9 4.45 -3.96 6.95
CA HIS A 9 4.37 -3.92 8.42
C HIS A 9 2.96 -3.50 8.86
N LEU A 10 2.27 -4.34 9.62
CA LEU A 10 0.87 -4.09 10.01
C LEU A 10 0.62 -2.80 10.80
N GLN A 11 1.64 -2.32 11.52
CA GLN A 11 1.54 -1.10 12.32
C GLN A 11 1.96 0.17 11.54
N VAL A 12 2.29 0.04 10.25
CA VAL A 12 2.81 1.15 9.44
C VAL A 12 1.99 1.28 8.17
N SER A 13 1.31 2.42 8.02
CA SER A 13 0.62 2.79 6.78
C SER A 13 1.40 3.85 6.01
N LEU A 14 1.55 3.68 4.70
CA LEU A 14 2.10 4.71 3.82
C LEU A 14 1.01 5.73 3.47
N CYS A 15 1.35 7.01 3.56
CA CYS A 15 0.51 8.13 3.13
C CYS A 15 1.36 9.22 2.46
N HIS A 16 0.73 10.08 1.67
CA HIS A 16 1.33 11.26 1.06
C HIS A 16 0.35 12.44 1.01
N MET A 17 0.86 13.65 0.77
CA MET A 17 0.04 14.84 0.53
C MET A 17 -0.42 14.87 -0.92
N ALA A 18 -1.73 14.95 -1.15
CA ALA A 18 -2.31 15.00 -2.47
C ALA A 18 -1.89 16.26 -3.24
N CYS A 19 -1.69 16.08 -4.54
CA CYS A 19 -1.41 17.16 -5.48
C CYS A 19 -2.19 16.92 -6.78
N GLN A 20 -2.53 18.01 -7.46
CA GLN A 20 -3.06 17.98 -8.81
C GLN A 20 -1.98 18.44 -9.78
N VAL A 21 -1.75 17.67 -10.84
CA VAL A 21 -0.78 17.98 -11.88
C VAL A 21 -1.53 18.44 -13.13
N GLY A 22 -1.28 19.68 -13.53
CA GLY A 22 -1.81 20.30 -14.75
C GLY A 22 -0.75 20.37 -15.86
N LYS A 23 -1.22 20.65 -17.09
CA LYS A 23 -0.33 21.02 -18.20
C LYS A 23 0.10 22.47 -17.98
N GLY A 24 1.34 22.67 -17.57
CA GLY A 24 1.92 24.01 -17.49
C GLY A 24 2.53 24.44 -18.82
N ASP A 25 2.81 25.74 -18.91
CA ASP A 25 3.37 26.38 -20.09
C ASP A 25 4.85 25.97 -20.27
N GLY A 26 5.29 25.79 -21.52
CA GLY A 26 6.70 25.53 -21.82
C GLY A 26 7.24 24.15 -21.40
N GLY A 27 6.37 23.14 -21.24
CA GLY A 27 6.78 21.75 -20.98
C GLY A 27 7.12 21.43 -19.52
N VAL A 28 6.85 22.36 -18.60
CA VAL A 28 6.97 22.13 -17.15
C VAL A 28 5.58 21.86 -16.58
N GLU A 29 5.41 20.75 -15.86
CA GLU A 29 4.17 20.42 -15.16
C GLU A 29 3.82 21.49 -14.11
N GLU A 30 2.58 21.98 -14.14
CA GLU A 30 2.05 22.83 -13.09
C GLU A 30 1.52 21.93 -11.96
N VAL A 31 1.89 22.23 -10.71
CA VAL A 31 1.52 21.38 -9.56
C VAL A 31 0.80 22.21 -8.52
N THR A 32 -0.42 21.82 -8.20
CA THR A 32 -1.24 22.40 -7.12
C THR A 32 -1.22 21.48 -5.90
N PHE A 33 -0.77 21.99 -4.75
CA PHE A 33 -0.77 21.25 -3.50
C PHE A 33 -2.14 21.31 -2.84
N LEU A 34 -2.78 20.16 -2.63
CA LEU A 34 -4.14 20.07 -2.09
C LEU A 34 -4.18 19.93 -0.57
N TYR A 35 -3.02 19.76 0.08
CA TYR A 35 -2.86 19.60 1.53
C TYR A 35 -3.75 18.50 2.16
N ARG A 36 -4.18 17.52 1.35
CA ARG A 36 -5.01 16.41 1.79
C ARG A 36 -4.16 15.16 1.95
N LEU A 37 -4.17 14.57 3.15
CA LEU A 37 -3.52 13.27 3.39
C LEU A 37 -4.25 12.18 2.60
N THR A 38 -3.51 11.43 1.79
CA THR A 38 -4.02 10.33 0.96
C THR A 38 -3.17 9.08 1.20
N PRO A 39 -3.77 7.88 1.26
CA PRO A 39 -3.02 6.63 1.38
C PRO A 39 -2.03 6.41 0.23
N GLY A 40 -1.02 5.60 0.49
CA GLY A 40 0.00 5.20 -0.47
C GLY A 40 1.24 6.08 -0.47
N ALA A 41 2.28 5.57 -1.15
CA ALA A 41 3.51 6.31 -1.38
C ALA A 41 3.29 7.46 -2.37
N CYS A 42 4.06 8.53 -2.20
CA CYS A 42 4.04 9.65 -3.15
C CYS A 42 4.49 9.17 -4.55
N PRO A 43 3.69 9.42 -5.61
CA PRO A 43 3.96 8.88 -6.94
C PRO A 43 5.20 9.51 -7.60
N LYS A 44 5.53 10.76 -7.25
CA LYS A 44 6.62 11.53 -7.84
C LYS A 44 7.26 12.47 -6.82
N SER A 45 8.49 12.90 -7.07
CA SER A 45 9.12 13.99 -6.32
C SER A 45 8.71 15.35 -6.88
N TYR A 46 8.17 16.23 -6.03
CA TYR A 46 7.79 17.60 -6.40
C TYR A 46 8.78 18.66 -5.88
N GLY A 47 9.96 18.25 -5.43
CA GLY A 47 10.97 19.16 -4.87
C GLY A 47 11.43 20.24 -5.87
N VAL A 48 11.50 19.91 -7.16
CA VAL A 48 11.84 20.88 -8.22
C VAL A 48 10.75 21.94 -8.39
N ASN A 49 9.46 21.56 -8.29
CA ASN A 49 8.35 22.50 -8.32
C ASN A 49 8.39 23.45 -7.11
N VAL A 50 8.68 22.93 -5.91
CA VAL A 50 8.84 23.76 -4.70
C VAL A 50 10.03 24.71 -4.82
N ALA A 51 11.17 24.25 -5.34
CA ALA A 51 12.35 25.09 -5.57
C ALA A 51 12.07 26.21 -6.59
N LYS A 52 11.26 25.95 -7.62
CA LYS A 52 10.80 26.99 -8.56
C LYS A 52 9.99 28.07 -7.85
N LEU A 53 9.05 27.68 -6.98
CA LEU A 53 8.27 28.63 -6.16
C LEU A 53 9.15 29.45 -5.21
N ALA A 54 10.27 28.88 -4.75
CA ALA A 54 11.26 29.56 -3.92
C ALA A 54 12.20 30.51 -4.71
N GLY A 55 12.00 30.66 -6.02
CA GLY A 55 12.80 31.56 -6.85
C GLY A 55 14.21 31.04 -7.18
N ILE A 56 14.43 29.73 -7.10
CA ILE A 56 15.70 29.11 -7.49
C ILE A 56 15.89 29.24 -9.01
N PRO A 57 17.09 29.62 -9.52
CA PRO A 57 17.33 29.81 -10.94
C PRO A 57 17.06 28.56 -11.79
N ASP A 58 16.48 28.74 -12.98
CA ASP A 58 16.13 27.65 -13.91
C ASP A 58 17.31 26.76 -14.29
N SER A 59 18.51 27.34 -14.41
CA SER A 59 19.73 26.58 -14.72
C SER A 59 20.07 25.54 -13.63
N VAL A 60 19.73 25.83 -12.37
CA VAL A 60 19.87 24.90 -11.24
C VAL A 60 18.74 23.89 -11.26
N LEU A 61 17.50 24.33 -11.49
CA LEU A 61 16.32 23.45 -11.55
C LEU A 61 16.45 22.39 -12.65
N LEU A 62 16.93 22.77 -13.84
CA LEU A 62 17.16 21.85 -14.96
C LEU A 62 18.20 20.79 -14.61
N LYS A 63 19.31 21.17 -13.97
CA LYS A 63 20.34 20.23 -13.50
C LYS A 63 19.78 19.28 -12.43
N ALA A 64 19.02 19.81 -11.47
CA ALA A 64 18.41 19.03 -10.42
C ALA A 64 17.39 18.02 -10.97
N ALA A 65 16.54 18.44 -11.91
CA ALA A 65 15.58 17.57 -12.59
C ALA A 65 16.28 16.45 -13.37
N ALA A 66 17.35 16.77 -14.10
CA ALA A 66 18.14 15.78 -14.83
C ALA A 66 18.76 14.74 -13.87
N LYS A 67 19.36 15.19 -12.77
CA LYS A 67 19.96 14.30 -11.75
C LYS A 67 18.93 13.46 -11.00
N SER A 68 17.75 14.01 -10.73
CA SER A 68 16.64 13.26 -10.12
C SER A 68 16.17 12.13 -11.03
N ARG A 69 16.01 12.40 -12.33
CA ARG A 69 15.64 11.36 -13.32
C ARG A 69 16.70 10.27 -13.45
N GLU A 70 17.97 10.65 -13.48
CA GLU A 70 19.09 9.69 -13.48
C GLU A 70 19.03 8.78 -12.25
N PHE A 71 18.83 9.36 -11.07
CA PHE A 71 18.70 8.59 -9.83
C PHE A 71 17.48 7.66 -9.84
N GLU A 72 16.33 8.13 -10.30
CA GLU A 72 15.12 7.31 -10.42
C GLU A 72 15.27 6.20 -11.46
N ALA A 73 15.98 6.42 -12.57
CA ALA A 73 16.25 5.36 -13.54
C ALA A 73 17.09 4.22 -12.94
N VAL A 74 18.08 4.56 -12.09
CA VAL A 74 18.95 3.58 -11.44
C VAL A 74 18.25 2.86 -10.28
N TYR A 75 17.46 3.58 -9.47
CA TYR A 75 16.94 3.07 -8.19
C TYR A 75 15.41 2.94 -8.12
N GLY A 76 14.66 3.41 -9.11
CA GLY A 76 13.20 3.57 -9.08
C GLY A 76 12.39 2.30 -9.39
N ARG A 77 12.99 1.30 -10.05
CA ARG A 77 12.31 0.04 -10.44
C ARG A 77 11.75 -0.80 -9.29
N ARG A 78 12.05 -0.48 -8.03
CA ARG A 78 11.51 -1.19 -6.86
C ARG A 78 10.10 -0.72 -6.45
N ARG A 79 9.53 0.30 -7.09
CA ARG A 79 8.26 0.92 -6.66
C ARG A 79 6.99 0.30 -7.24
N GLU A 80 7.04 -0.21 -8.47
CA GLU A 80 5.82 -0.61 -9.21
C GLU A 80 5.22 -1.95 -8.73
N ALA A 81 5.97 -2.76 -7.98
CA ALA A 81 5.48 -4.03 -7.44
C ALA A 81 4.58 -3.87 -6.20
N SER A 82 4.40 -2.66 -5.64
CA SER A 82 3.72 -2.46 -4.35
C SER A 82 2.24 -2.08 -4.47
N THR A 83 1.72 -1.79 -5.66
CA THR A 83 0.30 -1.40 -5.85
C THR A 83 -0.66 -2.59 -5.84
N ASN A 84 -0.15 -3.83 -5.90
CA ASN A 84 -0.95 -5.07 -5.83
C ASN A 84 -0.90 -5.74 -4.45
N CYS A 85 -0.41 -5.08 -3.40
CA CYS A 85 -0.25 -5.68 -2.07
C CYS A 85 -1.49 -5.63 -1.16
N THR A 86 -2.68 -5.36 -1.72
CA THR A 86 -3.94 -5.56 -0.99
C THR A 86 -4.51 -6.96 -1.17
N ILE A 87 -4.10 -7.71 -2.20
CA ILE A 87 -4.85 -8.88 -2.66
C ILE A 87 -4.43 -10.20 -1.98
N ALA A 88 -3.28 -10.27 -1.29
CA ALA A 88 -2.76 -11.56 -0.80
C ALA A 88 -3.47 -12.08 0.47
N TRP A 89 -3.79 -11.19 1.41
CA TRP A 89 -4.34 -11.55 2.72
C TRP A 89 -5.87 -11.51 2.74
N GLU A 90 -6.49 -10.71 1.87
CA GLU A 90 -7.95 -10.67 1.75
C GLU A 90 -8.51 -12.03 1.30
N GLU A 91 -7.87 -12.74 0.36
CA GLU A 91 -8.31 -14.08 -0.04
C GLU A 91 -8.21 -15.11 1.10
N GLU A 92 -7.16 -15.04 1.91
CA GLU A 92 -6.96 -15.97 3.02
C GLU A 92 -7.89 -15.68 4.20
N VAL A 93 -8.13 -14.39 4.50
CA VAL A 93 -9.10 -13.95 5.50
C VAL A 93 -10.54 -14.23 5.05
N VAL A 94 -10.87 -14.03 3.77
CA VAL A 94 -12.20 -14.37 3.22
C VAL A 94 -12.44 -15.88 3.28
N ARG A 95 -11.47 -16.71 2.91
CA ARG A 95 -11.57 -18.17 3.07
C ARG A 95 -11.73 -18.58 4.54
N PHE A 96 -11.00 -17.95 5.44
CA PHE A 96 -11.13 -18.18 6.88
C PHE A 96 -12.53 -17.81 7.40
N MET A 97 -13.07 -16.66 6.97
CA MET A 97 -14.42 -16.22 7.34
C MET A 97 -15.51 -17.16 6.79
N GLN A 98 -15.31 -17.72 5.59
CA GLN A 98 -16.20 -18.73 5.02
C GLN A 98 -16.16 -20.06 5.80
N ASP A 99 -14.96 -20.55 6.15
CA ASP A 99 -14.81 -21.75 6.98
C ASP A 99 -15.47 -21.56 8.36
N LEU A 100 -15.28 -20.38 8.99
CA LEU A 100 -15.91 -20.04 10.27
C LEU A 100 -17.44 -20.06 10.18
N ALA A 101 -18.01 -19.45 9.13
CA ALA A 101 -19.45 -19.44 8.89
C ALA A 101 -20.01 -20.85 8.71
N GLY A 102 -19.28 -21.74 8.02
CA GLY A 102 -19.64 -23.15 7.87
C GLY A 102 -19.74 -23.89 9.21
N VAL A 103 -18.72 -23.76 10.07
CA VAL A 103 -18.72 -24.37 11.41
C VAL A 103 -19.88 -23.85 12.27
N VAL A 104 -20.17 -22.54 12.23
CA VAL A 104 -21.29 -21.95 13.00
C VAL A 104 -22.65 -22.46 12.49
N ALA A 105 -22.83 -22.60 11.17
CA ALA A 105 -24.06 -23.14 10.59
C ALA A 105 -24.30 -24.60 11.00
N GLU A 106 -23.25 -25.43 11.06
CA GLU A 106 -23.32 -26.82 11.53
C GLU A 106 -23.77 -26.92 12.99
N THR A 107 -23.34 -26.00 13.85
CA THR A 107 -23.72 -26.02 15.28
C THR A 107 -25.16 -25.57 15.55
N SER A 108 -25.79 -24.85 14.63
CA SER A 108 -27.18 -24.38 14.78
C SER A 108 -28.23 -25.46 14.47
N SER A 109 -27.84 -26.55 13.80
CA SER A 109 -28.80 -27.56 13.30
C SER A 109 -28.95 -28.82 14.17
N GLN A 110 -28.09 -29.06 15.17
CA GLN A 110 -28.24 -30.21 16.07
C GLN A 110 -27.59 -29.96 17.42
N ALA A 111 -28.40 -30.02 18.48
CA ALA A 111 -27.97 -29.99 19.87
C ALA A 111 -27.24 -31.30 20.26
N MET A 112 -26.03 -31.50 19.72
CA MET A 112 -24.92 -32.31 20.28
C MET A 112 -23.69 -32.05 19.41
N VAL A 113 -22.58 -31.63 20.03
CA VAL A 113 -21.32 -31.30 19.33
C VAL A 113 -20.78 -32.56 18.64
N SER A 114 -20.86 -32.60 17.31
CA SER A 114 -20.33 -33.70 16.50
C SER A 114 -18.80 -33.68 16.48
N ASN A 115 -18.15 -34.86 16.48
CA ASN A 115 -16.71 -34.99 16.32
C ASN A 115 -16.18 -34.27 15.07
N LYS A 116 -17.02 -34.16 14.01
CA LYS A 116 -16.69 -33.42 12.79
C LYS A 116 -16.53 -31.92 13.04
N SER A 117 -17.41 -31.32 13.83
CA SER A 117 -17.35 -29.90 14.18
C SER A 117 -16.12 -29.59 15.04
N ILE A 118 -15.69 -30.52 15.89
CA ILE A 118 -14.45 -30.39 16.69
C ILE A 118 -13.21 -30.43 15.80
N THR A 119 -13.15 -31.35 14.82
CA THR A 119 -12.03 -31.42 13.88
C THR A 119 -11.94 -30.17 13.02
N SER A 120 -13.06 -29.69 12.48
CA SER A 120 -13.11 -28.46 11.67
C SER A 120 -12.73 -27.22 12.49
N LEU A 121 -13.12 -27.14 13.76
CA LEU A 121 -12.72 -26.06 14.66
C LEU A 121 -11.21 -26.07 14.96
N CYS A 122 -10.62 -27.24 15.18
CA CYS A 122 -9.17 -27.39 15.38
C CYS A 122 -8.37 -26.97 14.14
N GLU A 123 -8.83 -27.34 12.95
CA GLU A 123 -8.24 -26.90 11.67
C GLU A 123 -8.35 -25.38 11.51
N LEU A 124 -9.51 -24.81 11.82
CA LEU A 124 -9.72 -23.36 11.77
C LEU A 124 -8.82 -22.62 12.76
N GLN A 125 -8.70 -23.11 13.99
CA GLN A 125 -7.80 -22.54 15.00
C GLN A 125 -6.33 -22.59 14.56
N HIS A 126 -5.92 -23.66 13.87
CA HIS A 126 -4.59 -23.78 13.30
C HIS A 126 -4.36 -22.74 12.19
N LYS A 127 -5.31 -22.59 11.25
CA LYS A 127 -5.26 -21.56 10.21
C LYS A 127 -5.20 -20.14 10.80
N ALA A 128 -5.99 -19.86 11.84
CA ALA A 128 -5.95 -18.58 12.56
C ALA A 128 -4.57 -18.30 13.17
N ARG A 129 -3.92 -19.32 13.78
CA ARG A 129 -2.56 -19.19 14.31
C ARG A 129 -1.52 -18.91 13.23
N ILE A 130 -1.68 -19.47 12.04
CA ILE A 130 -0.77 -19.21 10.92
C ILE A 130 -0.94 -17.76 10.45
N LEU A 131 -2.19 -17.33 10.23
CA LEU A 131 -2.52 -15.97 9.81
C LEU A 131 -1.98 -14.91 10.79
N LEU A 132 -2.16 -15.11 12.09
CA LEU A 132 -1.66 -14.20 13.13
C LEU A 132 -0.13 -14.16 13.26
N LYS A 133 0.60 -15.15 12.70
CA LYS A 133 2.08 -15.17 12.70
C LYS A 133 2.69 -14.56 11.43
N GLN A 134 1.90 -14.41 10.37
CA GLN A 134 2.30 -13.75 9.12
C GLN A 134 2.08 -12.23 9.16
N CYS A 135 1.39 -11.78 10.20
CA CYS A 135 1.10 -10.43 10.62
C CYS A 135 2.26 -9.83 11.42
#